data_AF-A0A4Q0J4N3-F1
#
_entry.id   AF-A0A4Q0J4N3-F1
#
_cell.length_a   1.000
_cell.length_b   1.000
_cell.length_c   1.000
_cell.angle_alpha   90.00
_cell.angle_beta   90.00
_cell.angle_gamma   90.00
#
_symmetry.space_group_name_H-M   'P 1'
#
loop_
_entity.id
_entity.type
_entity.pdbx_description
1 polymer ?
#
loop_
_entity_poly.entity_id
_entity_poly.type
_entity_poly.pdbx_seq_one_letter_code
_entity_poly.pdbx_strand_id
1 'polypeptide(L)'
;MRIYEEKALKDFDFWSGGADRAANLTDEEFDSVERLFEELYPDGMSDTEINDFFWFDFDTIAQHLGYEDEEDFDRKHDPNYIDDDDLEEYIEEYWREYLDTIFEEQGEDGLRFIVTDLFGDDPEEVLVDYKEEAFDESPRGIFYHYLNVRYDSSELMETLFDNDQGWDVLDNFPTKEEFRDEMMDKKKTSK
;
A
#
# COMPACT_ATOMS: atom_id res chain seq x y z
N MET A 1 23.43 -41.69 -15.45
CA MET A 1 22.65 -42.27 -14.33
C MET A 1 21.80 -41.13 -13.78
N ARG A 2 20.51 -41.37 -13.55
CA ARG A 2 19.61 -40.41 -12.92
C ARG A 2 19.12 -41.04 -11.61
N ILE A 3 19.08 -40.25 -10.54
CA ILE A 3 18.58 -40.63 -9.21
C ILE A 3 17.42 -39.68 -8.94
N TYR A 4 16.32 -40.20 -8.43
CA TYR A 4 15.12 -39.44 -8.10
C TYR A 4 14.86 -39.61 -6.60
N GLU A 5 14.50 -38.52 -5.94
CA GLU A 5 14.17 -38.46 -4.52
C GLU A 5 12.90 -37.61 -4.37
N GLU A 6 11.96 -38.07 -3.53
CA GLU A 6 10.77 -37.31 -3.17
C GLU A 6 11.04 -36.60 -1.85
N LYS A 7 10.90 -35.28 -1.82
CA LYS A 7 11.01 -34.43 -0.63
C LYS A 7 9.93 -33.36 -0.67
N ALA A 8 9.55 -32.87 0.51
CA ALA A 8 8.75 -31.67 0.60
C ALA A 8 9.54 -30.47 0.07
N LEU A 9 8.89 -29.55 -0.63
CA LEU A 9 9.51 -28.35 -1.21
C LEU A 9 10.21 -27.49 -0.15
N LYS A 10 9.65 -27.40 1.06
CA LYS A 10 10.28 -26.67 2.18
C LYS A 10 11.59 -27.28 2.67
N ASP A 11 11.83 -28.56 2.39
CA ASP A 11 13.09 -29.26 2.70
C ASP A 11 14.07 -29.22 1.51
N PHE A 12 13.75 -28.48 0.43
CA PHE A 12 14.61 -28.34 -0.74
C PHE A 12 15.83 -27.45 -0.42
N ASP A 13 17.00 -27.90 -0.86
CA ASP A 13 18.27 -27.18 -0.66
C ASP A 13 18.42 -26.04 -1.69
N PHE A 14 17.68 -24.93 -1.52
CA PHE A 14 17.78 -23.75 -2.39
C PHE A 14 19.19 -23.13 -2.37
N TRP A 15 19.58 -22.44 -3.45
CA TRP A 15 20.85 -21.74 -3.55
C TRP A 15 20.75 -20.35 -4.21
N SER A 16 21.70 -19.48 -3.88
CA SER A 16 21.81 -18.12 -4.42
C SER A 16 20.48 -17.35 -4.26
N GLY A 17 20.01 -16.59 -5.25
CA GLY A 17 18.80 -15.79 -5.07
C GLY A 17 17.52 -16.62 -4.84
N GLY A 18 17.48 -17.88 -5.29
CA GLY A 18 16.39 -18.79 -4.95
C GLY A 18 16.32 -19.08 -3.44
N ALA A 19 17.48 -19.15 -2.76
CA ALA A 19 17.53 -19.31 -1.31
C ALA A 19 17.06 -18.06 -0.57
N ASP A 20 17.44 -16.88 -1.06
CA ASP A 20 17.00 -15.60 -0.48
C ASP A 20 15.46 -15.49 -0.54
N ARG A 21 14.85 -15.88 -1.65
CA ARG A 21 13.40 -15.90 -1.85
C ARG A 21 12.70 -16.94 -0.97
N ALA A 22 13.20 -18.18 -0.99
CA ALA A 22 12.67 -19.28 -0.20
C ALA A 22 12.69 -18.98 1.31
N ALA A 23 13.69 -18.24 1.80
CA ALA A 23 13.82 -17.90 3.22
C ALA A 23 12.70 -17.00 3.76
N ASN A 24 11.97 -16.30 2.88
CA ASN A 24 10.89 -15.41 3.26
C ASN A 24 9.52 -16.11 3.29
N LEU A 25 9.39 -17.32 2.73
CA LEU A 25 8.13 -18.06 2.72
C LEU A 25 7.83 -18.70 4.08
N THR A 26 6.55 -18.72 4.42
CA THR A 26 6.00 -19.54 5.51
C THR A 26 5.83 -21.01 5.10
N ASP A 27 5.68 -21.89 6.08
CA ASP A 27 5.40 -23.31 5.83
C ASP A 27 4.13 -23.52 5.00
N GLU A 28 3.07 -22.76 5.26
CA GLU A 28 1.81 -22.82 4.53
C GLU A 28 1.94 -22.34 3.08
N GLU A 29 2.76 -21.32 2.83
CA GLU A 29 3.08 -20.84 1.48
C GLU A 29 3.88 -21.87 0.71
N PHE A 30 4.88 -22.50 1.33
CA PHE A 30 5.60 -23.62 0.72
C PHE A 30 4.65 -24.75 0.30
N ASP A 31 3.74 -25.17 1.18
CA ASP A 31 2.74 -26.19 0.87
C ASP A 31 1.85 -25.76 -0.32
N SER A 32 1.58 -24.46 -0.47
CA SER A 32 0.80 -23.92 -1.59
C SER A 32 1.57 -23.91 -2.91
N VAL A 33 2.85 -23.52 -2.89
CA VAL A 33 3.73 -23.54 -4.06
C VAL A 33 4.03 -24.97 -4.50
N GLU A 34 4.17 -25.90 -3.57
CA GLU A 34 4.34 -27.32 -3.90
C GLU A 34 3.16 -27.86 -4.72
N ARG A 35 1.92 -27.56 -4.29
CA ARG A 35 0.72 -27.92 -5.06
C ARG A 35 0.69 -27.28 -6.45
N LEU A 36 1.10 -26.00 -6.57
CA LEU A 36 1.22 -25.34 -7.87
C LEU A 36 2.17 -26.10 -8.79
N PHE A 37 3.34 -26.49 -8.27
CA PHE A 37 4.34 -27.20 -9.06
C PHE A 37 3.87 -28.61 -9.44
N GLU A 38 3.19 -29.33 -8.55
CA GLU A 38 2.59 -30.63 -8.87
C GLU A 38 1.52 -30.54 -9.97
N GLU A 39 0.76 -29.44 -10.02
CA GLU A 39 -0.25 -29.19 -11.04
C GLU A 39 0.36 -28.79 -12.40
N LEU A 40 1.35 -27.90 -12.40
CA LEU A 40 2.00 -27.40 -13.62
C LEU A 40 3.01 -28.41 -14.21
N TYR A 41 3.67 -29.18 -13.34
CA TYR A 41 4.74 -30.12 -13.67
C TYR A 41 4.46 -31.51 -13.07
N PRO A 42 3.44 -32.23 -13.58
CA PRO A 42 3.03 -33.52 -13.03
C PRO A 42 4.08 -34.65 -13.16
N ASP A 43 5.06 -34.47 -14.04
CA ASP A 43 6.21 -35.37 -14.20
C ASP A 43 7.40 -34.96 -13.29
N GLY A 44 7.22 -33.93 -12.46
CA GLY A 44 8.22 -33.31 -11.61
C GLY A 44 9.10 -32.28 -12.33
N MET A 45 9.88 -31.56 -11.53
CA MET A 45 10.89 -30.58 -11.97
C MET A 45 12.27 -31.06 -11.55
N SER A 46 13.32 -30.65 -12.27
CA SER A 46 14.69 -30.79 -11.77
C SER A 46 15.01 -29.76 -10.70
N ASP A 47 15.98 -30.04 -9.84
CA ASP A 47 16.44 -29.12 -8.80
C ASP A 47 16.77 -27.72 -9.38
N THR A 48 17.41 -27.66 -10.54
CA THR A 48 17.72 -26.39 -11.20
C THR A 48 16.47 -25.63 -11.63
N GLU A 49 15.47 -26.33 -12.18
CA GLU A 49 14.21 -25.70 -12.55
C GLU A 49 13.46 -25.17 -11.33
N ILE A 50 13.45 -25.90 -10.22
CA ILE A 50 12.84 -25.45 -8.94
C ILE A 50 13.53 -24.17 -8.45
N ASN A 51 14.87 -24.19 -8.37
CA ASN A 51 15.62 -23.05 -7.87
C ASN A 51 15.52 -21.82 -8.78
N ASP A 52 15.62 -22.03 -10.09
CA ASP A 52 15.53 -20.94 -11.07
C ASP A 52 14.13 -20.31 -11.05
N PHE A 53 13.07 -21.07 -10.81
CA PHE A 53 11.71 -20.54 -10.67
C PHE A 53 11.59 -19.60 -9.46
N PHE A 54 12.15 -20.01 -8.32
CA PHE A 54 12.22 -19.15 -7.13
C PHE A 54 13.10 -17.92 -7.34
N TRP A 55 14.13 -18.00 -8.16
CA TRP A 55 15.07 -16.89 -8.36
C TRP A 55 14.58 -15.88 -9.42
N PHE A 56 14.15 -16.36 -10.59
CA PHE A 56 13.91 -15.52 -11.76
C PHE A 56 12.44 -15.32 -12.09
N ASP A 57 11.54 -16.19 -11.59
CA ASP A 57 10.12 -16.19 -11.93
C ASP A 57 9.23 -16.07 -10.67
N PHE A 58 9.74 -15.40 -9.63
CA PHE A 58 9.07 -15.33 -8.33
C PHE A 58 7.73 -14.59 -8.36
N ASP A 59 7.52 -13.64 -9.28
CA ASP A 59 6.21 -13.00 -9.51
C ASP A 59 5.09 -14.04 -9.69
N THR A 60 5.39 -15.17 -10.35
CA THR A 60 4.39 -16.25 -10.53
C THR A 60 4.05 -16.94 -9.21
N ILE A 61 5.04 -17.12 -8.34
CA ILE A 61 4.84 -17.65 -6.98
C ILE A 61 4.02 -16.65 -6.17
N ALA A 62 4.42 -15.38 -6.15
CA ALA A 62 3.74 -14.31 -5.42
C ALA A 62 2.26 -14.23 -5.82
N GLN A 63 1.96 -14.21 -7.12
CA GLN A 63 0.59 -14.20 -7.65
C GLN A 63 -0.22 -15.42 -7.25
N HIS A 64 0.38 -16.61 -7.26
CA HIS A 64 -0.28 -17.83 -6.79
C HIS A 64 -0.60 -17.79 -5.28
N LEU A 65 0.26 -17.15 -4.50
CA LEU A 65 0.06 -16.95 -3.07
C LEU A 65 -0.93 -15.81 -2.74
N GLY A 66 -1.38 -15.05 -3.75
CA GLY A 66 -2.37 -13.99 -3.60
C GLY A 66 -1.79 -12.58 -3.47
N TYR A 67 -0.50 -12.41 -3.75
CA TYR A 67 0.17 -11.12 -3.85
C TYR A 67 0.11 -10.58 -5.29
N GLU A 68 0.32 -9.28 -5.49
CA GLU A 68 0.31 -8.71 -6.85
C GLU A 68 1.55 -9.11 -7.65
N ASP A 69 2.71 -9.06 -7.00
CA ASP A 69 4.03 -9.37 -7.54
C ASP A 69 5.05 -9.64 -6.41
N GLU A 70 6.31 -9.80 -6.79
CA GLU A 70 7.43 -9.97 -5.86
C GLU A 70 7.57 -8.81 -4.86
N GLU A 71 7.32 -7.56 -5.27
CA GLU A 71 7.48 -6.39 -4.41
C GLU A 71 6.37 -6.34 -3.35
N ASP A 72 5.12 -6.65 -3.72
CA ASP A 72 4.00 -6.78 -2.78
C ASP A 72 4.22 -7.92 -1.77
N PHE A 73 4.77 -9.05 -2.22
CA PHE A 73 5.17 -10.15 -1.33
C PHE A 73 6.20 -9.69 -0.29
N ASP A 74 7.29 -9.06 -0.75
CA ASP A 74 8.36 -8.60 0.14
C ASP A 74 7.86 -7.54 1.13
N ARG A 75 6.99 -6.62 0.66
CA ARG A 75 6.39 -5.57 1.50
C ARG A 75 5.55 -6.17 2.62
N LYS A 76 4.65 -7.10 2.30
CA LYS A 76 3.75 -7.75 3.28
C LYS A 76 4.48 -8.68 4.26
N HIS A 77 5.68 -9.15 3.89
CA HIS A 77 6.57 -9.91 4.78
C HIS A 77 7.51 -9.04 5.62
N ASP A 78 7.58 -7.71 5.41
CA ASP A 78 8.37 -6.84 6.29
C ASP A 78 7.74 -6.89 7.71
N PRO A 79 8.53 -7.14 8.78
CA PRO A 79 8.01 -7.16 10.15
C PRO A 79 7.46 -5.81 10.64
N ASN A 80 7.67 -4.73 9.89
CA ASN A 80 7.09 -3.41 10.12
C ASN A 80 5.97 -3.07 9.14
N TYR A 81 5.49 -4.03 8.33
CA TYR A 81 4.34 -3.84 7.46
C TYR A 81 3.18 -3.20 8.24
N ILE A 82 2.53 -2.25 7.59
CA ILE A 82 1.36 -1.53 8.10
C ILE A 82 0.23 -1.93 7.17
N ASP A 83 -0.72 -2.72 7.68
CA ASP A 83 -1.93 -3.05 6.92
C ASP A 83 -2.85 -1.83 6.80
N ASP A 84 -3.93 -1.96 6.04
CA ASP A 84 -4.82 -0.82 5.77
C ASP A 84 -5.48 -0.26 7.03
N ASP A 85 -5.79 -1.12 8.01
CA ASP A 85 -6.39 -0.72 9.29
C ASP A 85 -5.39 0.09 10.13
N ASP A 86 -4.13 -0.37 10.21
CA ASP A 86 -3.06 0.36 10.90
C ASP A 86 -2.67 1.64 10.13
N LEU A 87 -2.85 1.68 8.81
CA LEU A 87 -2.50 2.82 7.96
C LEU A 87 -3.47 4.00 8.17
N GLU A 88 -4.74 3.72 8.49
CA GLU A 88 -5.75 4.72 8.88
C GLU A 88 -5.31 5.57 10.07
N GLU A 89 -4.42 5.09 10.94
CA GLU A 89 -3.91 5.87 12.09
C GLU A 89 -3.09 7.09 11.66
N TYR A 90 -2.54 7.09 10.44
CA TYR A 90 -1.62 8.11 9.95
C TYR A 90 -2.29 9.15 9.04
N ILE A 91 -3.45 8.83 8.46
CA ILE A 91 -4.01 9.62 7.37
C ILE A 91 -4.44 11.03 7.79
N GLU A 92 -4.97 11.20 8.99
CA GLU A 92 -5.43 12.52 9.45
C GLU A 92 -4.27 13.52 9.59
N GLU A 93 -3.14 13.09 10.14
CA GLU A 93 -1.96 13.94 10.29
C GLU A 93 -1.36 14.25 8.93
N TYR A 94 -1.21 13.22 8.09
CA TYR A 94 -0.69 13.38 6.73
C TYR A 94 -1.54 14.34 5.89
N TRP A 95 -2.87 14.18 5.95
CA TRP A 95 -3.81 15.02 5.22
C TRP A 95 -3.70 16.49 5.64
N ARG A 96 -3.56 16.77 6.94
CA ARG A 96 -3.35 18.14 7.44
C ARG A 96 -2.06 18.75 6.92
N GLU A 97 -0.96 18.01 6.94
CA GLU A 97 0.34 18.46 6.40
C GLU A 97 0.26 18.73 4.89
N TYR A 98 -0.46 17.88 4.16
CA TYR A 98 -0.71 18.07 2.74
C TYR A 98 -1.54 19.34 2.47
N LEU A 99 -2.62 19.57 3.22
CA LEU A 99 -3.43 20.79 3.10
C LEU A 99 -2.63 22.06 3.41
N ASP A 100 -1.73 22.01 4.40
CA ASP A 100 -0.78 23.10 4.68
C ASP A 100 0.12 23.37 3.49
N THR A 101 0.66 22.33 2.85
CA THR A 101 1.49 22.46 1.64
C THR A 101 0.71 23.12 0.51
N ILE A 102 -0.51 22.65 0.23
CA ILE A 102 -1.38 23.22 -0.81
C ILE A 102 -1.71 24.69 -0.51
N PHE A 103 -2.03 25.02 0.74
CA PHE A 103 -2.31 26.40 1.12
C PHE A 103 -1.07 27.30 0.99
N GLU A 104 0.11 26.82 1.33
CA GLU A 104 1.36 27.58 1.19
C GLU A 104 1.70 27.86 -0.27
N GLU A 105 1.45 26.91 -1.16
CA GLU A 105 1.77 27.02 -2.59
C GLU A 105 0.70 27.78 -3.39
N GLN A 106 -0.57 27.52 -3.09
CA GLN A 106 -1.72 27.93 -3.91
C GLN A 106 -2.70 28.85 -3.17
N GLY A 107 -2.53 29.04 -1.86
CA GLY A 107 -3.43 29.84 -1.03
C GLY A 107 -4.83 29.22 -0.87
N GLU A 108 -5.82 30.07 -0.63
CA GLU A 108 -7.22 29.64 -0.47
C GLU A 108 -7.79 28.99 -1.73
N ASP A 109 -7.29 29.35 -2.91
CA ASP A 109 -7.78 28.81 -4.19
C ASP A 109 -7.47 27.31 -4.32
N GLY A 110 -6.33 26.84 -3.80
CA GLY A 110 -6.00 25.40 -3.77
C GLY A 110 -6.95 24.60 -2.89
N LEU A 111 -7.31 25.14 -1.72
CA LEU A 111 -8.29 24.49 -0.83
C LEU A 111 -9.68 24.44 -1.45
N ARG A 112 -10.09 25.53 -2.12
CA ARG A 112 -11.37 25.58 -2.85
C ARG A 112 -11.42 24.55 -3.96
N PHE A 113 -10.32 24.38 -4.69
CA PHE A 113 -10.19 23.36 -5.72
C PHE A 113 -10.38 21.96 -5.14
N ILE A 114 -9.75 21.64 -4.01
CA ILE A 114 -9.96 20.34 -3.33
C ILE A 114 -11.43 20.14 -2.97
N VAL A 115 -12.08 21.13 -2.34
CA VAL A 115 -13.50 21.03 -1.95
C VAL A 115 -14.40 20.74 -3.18
N THR A 116 -14.15 21.40 -4.30
CA THR A 116 -14.95 21.23 -5.52
C THR A 116 -14.62 19.96 -6.28
N ASP A 117 -13.35 19.72 -6.57
CA ASP A 117 -12.92 18.71 -7.54
C ASP A 117 -12.70 17.34 -6.90
N LEU A 118 -12.29 17.29 -5.62
CA LEU A 118 -12.16 16.03 -4.89
C LEU A 118 -13.47 15.65 -4.19
N PHE A 119 -14.08 16.58 -3.44
CA PHE A 119 -15.26 16.28 -2.63
C PHE A 119 -16.59 16.61 -3.29
N GLY A 120 -16.59 17.35 -4.41
CA GLY A 120 -17.80 17.65 -5.17
C GLY A 120 -18.71 18.70 -4.55
N ASP A 121 -18.25 19.41 -3.51
CA ASP A 121 -19.04 20.38 -2.75
C ASP A 121 -18.77 21.83 -3.23
N ASP A 122 -19.76 22.70 -3.04
CA ASP A 122 -19.61 24.14 -3.35
C ASP A 122 -18.83 24.83 -2.22
N PRO A 123 -17.65 25.41 -2.49
CA PRO A 123 -16.86 26.08 -1.47
C PRO A 123 -17.59 27.23 -0.78
N GLU A 124 -18.50 27.92 -1.46
CA GLU A 124 -19.27 29.01 -0.86
C GLU A 124 -20.35 28.48 0.10
N GLU A 125 -20.93 27.32 -0.18
CA GLU A 125 -21.86 26.66 0.75
C GLU A 125 -21.09 26.18 1.99
N VAL A 126 -19.93 25.55 1.81
CA VAL A 126 -19.05 25.12 2.92
C VAL A 126 -18.67 26.30 3.83
N LEU A 127 -18.31 27.45 3.24
CA LEU A 127 -17.97 28.65 4.02
C LEU A 127 -19.13 29.19 4.84
N VAL A 128 -20.37 28.98 4.42
CA VAL A 128 -21.56 29.40 5.15
C VAL A 128 -21.91 28.39 6.23
N ASP A 129 -21.94 27.10 5.87
CA ASP A 129 -22.44 26.03 6.72
C ASP A 129 -21.52 25.74 7.91
N TYR A 130 -20.20 25.80 7.69
CA TYR A 130 -19.20 25.46 8.72
C TYR A 130 -18.64 26.68 9.46
N LYS A 131 -19.13 27.88 9.17
CA LYS A 131 -18.61 29.12 9.76
C LYS A 131 -18.67 29.14 11.28
N GLU A 132 -19.80 28.71 11.85
CA GLU A 132 -20.01 28.75 13.31
C GLU A 132 -19.37 27.55 14.04
N GLU A 133 -18.95 26.52 13.30
CA GLU A 133 -18.31 25.31 13.83
C GLU A 133 -16.78 25.43 13.87
N ALA A 134 -16.20 26.17 12.92
CA ALA A 134 -14.76 26.37 12.83
C ALA A 134 -14.22 27.23 13.98
N PHE A 135 -13.06 26.84 14.51
CA PHE A 135 -12.35 27.65 15.51
C PHE A 135 -11.81 28.97 14.92
N ASP A 136 -11.42 28.95 13.65
CA ASP A 136 -11.02 30.11 12.87
C ASP A 136 -12.02 30.34 11.74
N GLU A 137 -12.77 31.45 11.81
CA GLU A 137 -13.78 31.84 10.82
C GLU A 137 -13.18 32.40 9.52
N SER A 138 -11.85 32.41 9.36
CA SER A 138 -11.22 32.68 8.08
C SER A 138 -11.59 31.59 7.05
N PRO A 139 -11.61 31.88 5.73
CA PRO A 139 -11.88 30.86 4.74
C PRO A 139 -10.95 29.65 4.87
N ARG A 140 -9.66 29.87 5.13
CA ARG A 140 -8.71 28.81 5.45
C ARG A 140 -9.19 27.96 6.64
N GLY A 141 -9.49 28.59 7.77
CA GLY A 141 -9.89 27.88 8.99
C GLY A 141 -11.16 27.05 8.80
N ILE A 142 -12.13 27.57 8.04
CA ILE A 142 -13.38 26.88 7.73
C ILE A 142 -13.13 25.69 6.79
N PHE A 143 -12.36 25.85 5.71
CA PHE A 143 -12.03 24.74 4.83
C PHE A 143 -11.24 23.65 5.55
N TYR A 144 -10.29 24.02 6.41
CA TYR A 144 -9.57 23.04 7.24
C TYR A 144 -10.50 22.30 8.17
N HIS A 145 -11.44 23.00 8.80
CA HIS A 145 -12.41 22.35 9.66
C HIS A 145 -13.27 21.36 8.88
N TYR A 146 -13.86 21.78 7.75
CA TYR A 146 -14.66 20.92 6.88
C TYR A 146 -13.88 19.70 6.40
N LEU A 147 -12.69 19.88 5.80
CA LEU A 147 -11.87 18.81 5.22
C LEU A 147 -11.31 17.81 6.26
N ASN A 148 -11.38 18.13 7.56
CA ASN A 148 -10.87 17.28 8.63
C ASN A 148 -11.93 16.76 9.61
N VAL A 149 -13.16 17.28 9.58
CA VAL A 149 -14.24 16.89 10.50
C VAL A 149 -15.38 16.21 9.77
N ARG A 150 -15.52 16.45 8.47
CA ARG A 150 -16.54 15.82 7.66
C ARG A 150 -16.31 14.32 7.47
N TYR A 151 -15.04 13.90 7.44
CA TYR A 151 -14.62 12.54 7.13
C TYR A 151 -13.80 11.97 8.29
N ASP A 152 -14.14 10.76 8.71
CA ASP A 152 -13.25 10.00 9.61
C ASP A 152 -12.06 9.42 8.83
N SER A 153 -11.07 8.85 9.54
CA SER A 153 -9.87 8.26 8.91
C SER A 153 -10.21 7.26 7.81
N SER A 154 -11.24 6.44 7.99
CA SER A 154 -11.60 5.41 7.02
C SER A 154 -12.22 6.03 5.77
N GLU A 155 -13.15 6.98 5.95
CA GLU A 155 -13.72 7.74 4.82
C GLU A 155 -12.66 8.57 4.08
N LEU A 156 -11.65 9.11 4.79
CA LEU A 156 -10.50 9.79 4.17
C LEU A 156 -9.61 8.82 3.40
N MET A 157 -9.28 7.66 3.96
CA MET A 157 -8.50 6.63 3.26
C MET A 157 -9.18 6.19 1.98
N GLU A 158 -10.48 5.90 2.04
CA GLU A 158 -11.28 5.59 0.86
C GLU A 158 -11.23 6.77 -0.11
N THR A 159 -11.62 7.98 0.29
CA THR A 159 -11.70 9.11 -0.65
C THR A 159 -10.35 9.44 -1.30
N LEU A 160 -9.25 9.41 -0.55
CA LEU A 160 -7.94 9.82 -1.04
C LEU A 160 -7.24 8.74 -1.88
N PHE A 161 -7.55 7.46 -1.63
CA PHE A 161 -6.83 6.34 -2.25
C PHE A 161 -7.71 5.36 -3.04
N ASP A 162 -9.04 5.57 -3.16
CA ASP A 162 -9.94 4.72 -3.97
C ASP A 162 -9.55 4.68 -5.46
N ASN A 163 -8.77 5.66 -5.93
CA ASN A 163 -8.07 5.55 -7.20
C ASN A 163 -6.61 5.13 -6.97
N ASP A 164 -6.29 3.87 -7.25
CA ASP A 164 -4.92 3.31 -7.14
C ASP A 164 -3.86 4.10 -7.93
N GLN A 165 -4.28 4.91 -8.91
CA GLN A 165 -3.39 5.77 -9.71
C GLN A 165 -3.20 7.19 -9.14
N GLY A 166 -3.80 7.49 -7.99
CA GLY A 166 -3.84 8.83 -7.41
C GLY A 166 -4.85 9.74 -8.11
N TRP A 167 -5.10 10.90 -7.50
CA TRP A 167 -6.00 11.91 -8.06
C TRP A 167 -5.22 12.87 -8.96
N ASP A 168 -5.60 12.99 -10.24
CA ASP A 168 -5.04 14.02 -11.15
C ASP A 168 -5.19 15.45 -10.59
N VAL A 169 -6.13 15.65 -9.67
CA VAL A 169 -6.44 16.92 -9.01
C VAL A 169 -5.58 17.18 -7.76
N LEU A 170 -4.88 16.17 -7.25
CA LEU A 170 -4.01 16.30 -6.09
C LEU A 170 -2.54 16.29 -6.54
N ASP A 171 -1.98 17.49 -6.73
CA ASP A 171 -0.59 17.67 -7.12
C ASP A 171 0.37 17.02 -6.10
N ASN A 172 1.19 16.08 -6.56
CA ASN A 172 2.19 15.35 -5.77
C ASN A 172 1.62 14.56 -4.57
N PHE A 173 0.33 14.19 -4.60
CA PHE A 173 -0.22 13.29 -3.59
C PHE A 173 0.17 11.84 -3.90
N PRO A 174 0.62 11.07 -2.90
CA PRO A 174 1.12 9.71 -3.12
C PRO A 174 0.00 8.74 -3.51
N THR A 175 0.36 7.64 -4.15
CA THR A 175 -0.47 6.43 -4.18
C THR A 175 -0.59 5.81 -2.79
N LYS A 176 -1.53 4.87 -2.60
CA LYS A 176 -1.69 4.16 -1.32
C LYS A 176 -0.41 3.41 -0.91
N GLU A 177 0.24 2.77 -1.88
CA GLU A 177 1.49 2.04 -1.65
C GLU A 177 2.64 2.98 -1.26
N GLU A 178 2.81 4.11 -1.96
CA GLU A 178 3.82 5.11 -1.61
C GLU A 178 3.58 5.72 -0.22
N PHE A 179 2.32 5.98 0.12
CA PHE A 179 1.95 6.43 1.46
C PHE A 179 2.30 5.38 2.52
N ARG A 180 2.00 4.10 2.27
CA ARG A 180 2.36 3.00 3.17
C ARG A 180 3.87 2.89 3.36
N ASP A 181 4.63 2.93 2.28
CA ASP A 181 6.09 2.86 2.32
C ASP A 181 6.67 4.02 3.15
N GLU A 182 6.15 5.24 2.97
CA GLU A 182 6.54 6.41 3.78
C GLU A 182 6.23 6.20 5.28
N MET A 183 5.05 5.69 5.62
CA MET A 183 4.67 5.45 7.02
C MET A 183 5.50 4.32 7.64
N MET A 184 5.81 3.27 6.88
CA MET A 184 6.71 2.20 7.33
C MET A 184 8.11 2.74 7.63
N ASP A 185 8.63 3.67 6.82
CA ASP A 185 9.92 4.33 7.06
C ASP A 185 9.88 5.28 8.28
N LYS A 186 8.80 6.05 8.45
CA LYS A 186 8.56 6.86 9.67
C LYS A 186 8.51 5.97 10.94
N LYS A 187 7.87 4.80 10.87
CA LYS A 187 7.80 3.82 11.96
C LYS A 187 9.17 3.20 12.29
N LYS A 188 10.02 2.95 11.27
CA LYS A 188 11.40 2.47 11.44
C LYS A 188 12.30 3.50 12.12
N THR A 189 12.16 4.78 11.76
CA THR A 189 13.00 5.88 12.30
C THR A 189 12.61 6.34 13.71
N SER A 190 11.39 6.00 14.16
CA SER A 190 10.88 6.36 15.49
C SER A 190 11.28 5.38 16.63
N LYS A 191 11.98 4.28 16.31
CA LYS A 191 12.50 3.28 17.27
C LYS A 191 13.96 3.56 17.66
#